data_AF-A0A645GVI1-F1
#
_entry.id   AF-A0A645GVI1-F1
#
_cell.length_a   1.000
_cell.length_b   1.000
_cell.length_c   1.000
_cell.angle_alpha   90.00
_cell.angle_beta   90.00
_cell.angle_gamma   90.00
#
_symmetry.space_group_name_H-M   'P 1'
#
loop_
_entity.id
_entity.type
_entity.pdbx_description
1 polymer ?
#
loop_
_entity_poly.entity_id
_entity_poly.type
_entity_poly.pdbx_seq_one_letter_code
_entity_poly.pdbx_strand_id
1 'polypeptide(L)'
;MAIAKVEFPSHKRILEDSINLIKSTKNLNTLLTRHEIAQEEYSWIKSQMNAGVPIFFKSNRYFPDELREYANVNIVRIADAEYVKYAAKKKTLKTDKAKDNLHDKYTNVLNECLFALLAVKNQKECISEIASLITKL
;
A
#
# COMPACT_ATOMS: atom_id res chain seq x y z
N MET A 1 11.84 1.66 33.60
CA MET A 1 10.72 0.92 32.98
C MET A 1 9.37 1.69 33.02
N ALA A 2 9.38 3.03 33.04
CA ALA A 2 8.16 3.87 33.04
C ALA A 2 7.88 4.50 31.67
N ILE A 3 8.93 4.87 30.92
CA ILE A 3 8.84 5.53 29.60
C ILE A 3 8.14 4.64 28.57
N ALA A 4 8.52 3.36 28.46
CA ALA A 4 7.90 2.41 27.53
C ALA A 4 6.38 2.20 27.78
N LYS A 5 5.90 2.32 29.02
CA LYS A 5 4.46 2.23 29.33
C LYS A 5 3.68 3.46 28.85
N VAL A 6 4.34 4.62 28.77
CA VAL A 6 3.76 5.88 28.29
C VAL A 6 3.80 5.96 26.76
N GLU A 7 4.88 5.49 26.15
CA GLU A 7 5.09 5.58 24.70
C GLU A 7 4.36 4.48 23.90
N PHE A 8 4.24 3.26 24.44
CA PHE A 8 3.62 2.14 23.73
C PHE A 8 2.20 2.42 23.19
N PRO A 9 1.27 3.03 23.96
CA PRO A 9 -0.05 3.39 23.43
C PRO A 9 0.02 4.30 22.20
N SER A 10 1.00 5.22 22.15
CA SER A 10 1.18 6.12 21.00
C SER A 10 1.68 5.35 19.79
N HIS A 11 2.74 4.55 19.93
CA HIS A 11 3.28 3.72 18.85
C HIS A 11 2.24 2.75 18.29
N LYS A 12 1.47 2.09 19.18
CA LYS A 12 0.37 1.22 18.78
C LYS A 12 -0.71 1.98 17.99
N ARG A 13 -1.11 3.16 18.45
CA ARG A 13 -2.10 3.98 17.74
C ARG A 13 -1.59 4.40 16.36
N ILE A 14 -0.34 4.84 16.24
CA ILE A 14 0.24 5.25 14.94
C ILE A 14 0.30 4.06 13.98
N LEU A 15 0.64 2.87 14.48
CA LEU A 15 0.61 1.64 13.70
C LEU A 15 -0.80 1.34 13.17
N GLU A 16 -1.80 1.36 14.05
CA GLU A 16 -3.22 1.11 13.70
C GLU A 16 -3.75 2.15 12.71
N ASP A 17 -3.48 3.44 12.95
CA ASP A 17 -3.83 4.55 12.06
C ASP A 17 -3.19 4.37 10.67
N SER A 18 -1.93 3.94 10.63
CA SER A 18 -1.21 3.72 9.37
C SER A 18 -1.80 2.55 8.57
N ILE A 19 -2.14 1.44 9.23
CA ILE A 19 -2.84 0.31 8.59
C ILE A 19 -4.21 0.74 8.04
N ASN A 20 -4.96 1.55 8.80
CA ASN A 20 -6.25 2.09 8.35
C ASN A 20 -6.11 3.02 7.14
N LEU A 21 -5.06 3.81 7.08
CA LEU A 21 -4.77 4.68 5.93
C LEU A 21 -4.34 3.90 4.69
N ILE A 22 -3.52 2.85 4.83
CA ILE A 22 -3.19 1.92 3.74
C ILE A 22 -4.47 1.36 3.10
N LYS A 23 -5.46 1.01 3.93
CA LYS A 23 -6.75 0.46 3.47
C LYS A 23 -7.59 1.44 2.66
N SER A 24 -7.58 2.71 3.04
CA SER A 24 -8.60 3.68 2.61
C SER A 24 -8.10 4.69 1.58
N THR A 25 -6.78 4.92 1.53
CA THR A 25 -6.20 5.91 0.62
C THR A 25 -6.40 5.54 -0.85
N LYS A 26 -6.52 6.54 -1.71
CA LYS A 26 -6.47 6.39 -3.17
C LYS A 26 -5.15 6.88 -3.76
N ASN A 27 -4.25 7.36 -2.92
CA ASN A 27 -2.95 7.92 -3.31
C ASN A 27 -1.85 6.90 -3.01
N LEU A 28 -1.13 6.48 -4.06
CA LEU A 28 -0.06 5.48 -3.97
C LEU A 28 1.05 5.93 -3.01
N ASN A 29 1.51 7.18 -3.12
CA ASN A 29 2.59 7.70 -2.30
C ASN A 29 2.22 7.70 -0.80
N THR A 30 0.98 8.09 -0.49
CA THR A 30 0.45 8.02 0.88
C THR A 30 0.42 6.57 1.39
N LEU A 31 0.06 5.60 0.55
CA LEU A 31 0.09 4.19 0.93
C LEU A 31 1.52 3.76 1.30
N LEU A 32 2.50 4.08 0.45
CA LEU A 32 3.90 3.69 0.65
C LEU A 32 4.50 4.31 1.92
N THR A 33 4.31 5.61 2.13
CA THR A 33 4.78 6.28 3.35
C THR A 33 4.11 5.69 4.60
N ARG A 34 2.83 5.34 4.54
CA ARG A 34 2.14 4.71 5.69
C ARG A 34 2.59 3.27 5.93
N HIS A 35 2.96 2.55 4.88
CA HIS A 35 3.60 1.23 5.02
C HIS A 35 4.93 1.34 5.76
N GLU A 36 5.79 2.29 5.38
CA GLU A 36 7.08 2.55 6.05
C GLU A 36 6.89 2.90 7.52
N ILE A 37 6.00 3.87 7.82
CA ILE A 37 5.67 4.24 9.20
C ILE A 37 5.19 3.01 9.99
N ALA A 38 4.24 2.23 9.46
CA ALA A 38 3.76 1.04 10.14
C ALA A 38 4.90 0.02 10.42
N GLN A 39 5.87 -0.10 9.53
CA GLN A 39 7.02 -0.98 9.73
C GLN A 39 7.97 -0.45 10.82
N GLU A 40 8.19 0.86 10.88
CA GLU A 40 8.98 1.51 11.93
C GLU A 40 8.34 1.34 13.31
N GLU A 41 7.04 1.63 13.41
CA GLU A 41 6.27 1.50 14.64
C GLU A 41 6.28 0.05 15.15
N TYR A 42 6.07 -0.92 14.27
CA TYR A 42 6.18 -2.33 14.62
C TYR A 42 7.59 -2.72 15.07
N SER A 43 8.62 -2.20 14.40
CA SER A 43 10.02 -2.47 14.77
C SER A 43 10.33 -1.95 16.17
N TRP A 44 9.82 -0.77 16.51
CA TRP A 44 9.91 -0.23 17.87
C TRP A 44 9.20 -1.14 18.88
N ILE A 45 7.95 -1.53 18.63
CA ILE A 45 7.18 -2.42 19.51
C ILE A 45 7.94 -3.74 19.75
N LYS A 46 8.45 -4.34 18.68
CA LYS A 46 9.24 -5.59 18.74
C LYS A 46 10.53 -5.42 19.55
N SER A 47 11.20 -4.27 19.42
CA SER A 47 12.40 -3.97 20.22
C SER A 47 12.10 -3.93 21.72
N GLN A 48 10.96 -3.36 22.13
CA GLN A 48 10.54 -3.31 23.52
C GLN A 48 10.17 -4.70 24.07
N MET A 49 9.49 -5.52 23.25
CA MET A 49 9.19 -6.91 23.60
C MET A 49 10.49 -7.71 23.83
N ASN A 50 11.48 -7.56 22.94
CA ASN A 50 12.78 -8.22 23.07
C ASN A 50 13.57 -7.73 24.30
N ALA A 51 13.38 -6.48 24.71
CA ALA A 51 13.94 -5.91 25.94
C ALA A 51 13.22 -6.37 27.22
N GLY A 52 12.23 -7.27 27.11
CA GLY A 52 11.49 -7.82 28.25
C GLY A 52 10.39 -6.90 28.77
N VAL A 53 9.98 -5.88 28.02
CA VAL A 53 8.81 -5.07 28.38
C VAL A 53 7.55 -5.92 28.16
N PRO A 54 6.63 -6.01 29.15
CA PRO A 54 5.44 -6.86 29.07
C PRO A 54 4.36 -6.24 28.17
N ILE A 55 4.69 -6.11 26.89
CA ILE A 55 3.83 -5.64 25.81
C ILE A 55 3.39 -6.86 24.99
N PHE A 56 2.10 -6.93 24.70
CA PHE A 56 1.54 -7.99 23.87
C PHE A 56 1.11 -7.42 22.52
N PHE A 57 1.76 -7.89 21.45
CA PHE A 57 1.35 -7.65 20.08
C PHE A 57 1.12 -9.00 19.40
N LYS A 58 -0.06 -9.20 18.83
CA LYS A 58 -0.43 -10.46 18.17
C LYS A 58 -0.64 -10.22 16.68
N SER A 59 0.12 -10.94 15.86
CA SER A 59 -0.11 -11.10 14.42
C SER A 59 -0.42 -12.57 14.14
N ASN A 60 -1.08 -12.85 13.02
CA ASN A 60 -1.42 -14.24 12.66
C ASN A 60 -0.19 -15.01 12.17
N ARG A 61 0.75 -14.31 11.55
CA ARG A 61 2.04 -14.78 11.05
C ARG A 61 3.12 -13.72 11.32
N TYR A 62 4.21 -13.73 10.56
CA TYR A 62 5.23 -12.69 10.60
C TYR A 62 4.66 -11.36 10.09
N PHE A 63 4.40 -10.42 11.01
CA PHE A 63 3.70 -9.16 10.72
C PHE A 63 4.29 -8.35 9.55
N PRO A 64 5.62 -8.23 9.36
CA PRO A 64 6.16 -7.51 8.21
C PRO A 64 5.76 -8.11 6.86
N ASP A 65 5.65 -9.43 6.76
CA ASP A 65 5.17 -10.05 5.52
C ASP A 65 3.66 -9.84 5.36
N GLU A 66 2.88 -9.90 6.43
CA GLU A 66 1.44 -9.59 6.39
C GLU A 66 1.19 -8.15 5.95
N LEU A 67 1.98 -7.20 6.45
CA LEU A 67 1.89 -5.79 6.09
C LEU A 67 2.24 -5.56 4.61
N ARG A 68 3.26 -6.24 4.09
CA ARG A 68 3.61 -6.20 2.65
C ARG A 68 2.51 -6.81 1.79
N GLU A 69 1.99 -7.98 2.17
CA GLU A 69 0.89 -8.64 1.46
C GLU A 69 -0.32 -7.70 1.40
N TYR A 70 -0.63 -7.06 2.53
CA TYR A 70 -1.73 -6.11 2.64
C TYR A 70 -1.52 -4.83 1.83
N ALA A 71 -0.29 -4.29 1.79
CA ALA A 71 0.05 -3.15 0.96
C ALA A 71 -0.10 -3.49 -0.53
N ASN A 72 0.40 -4.64 -0.99
CA ASN A 72 0.27 -5.10 -2.37
C ASN A 72 -1.20 -5.17 -2.83
N VAL A 73 -2.08 -5.75 -2.01
CA VAL A 73 -3.53 -5.79 -2.31
C VAL A 73 -4.11 -4.38 -2.49
N ASN A 74 -3.67 -3.41 -1.67
CA ASN A 74 -4.17 -2.04 -1.77
C ASN A 74 -3.53 -1.24 -2.93
N ILE A 75 -2.31 -1.58 -3.35
CA ILE A 75 -1.71 -1.04 -4.57
C ILE A 75 -2.53 -1.48 -5.79
N VAL A 76 -2.90 -2.76 -5.88
CA VAL A 76 -3.79 -3.27 -6.93
C VAL A 76 -5.12 -2.53 -6.93
N ARG A 77 -5.76 -2.36 -5.75
CA ARG A 77 -7.01 -1.59 -5.61
C ARG A 77 -6.88 -0.15 -6.13
N ILE A 78 -5.75 0.50 -5.93
CA ILE A 78 -5.48 1.85 -6.46
C ILE A 78 -5.35 1.79 -7.99
N ALA A 79 -4.60 0.83 -8.52
CA ALA A 79 -4.44 0.63 -9.96
C ALA A 79 -5.79 0.40 -10.66
N ASP A 80 -6.65 -0.46 -10.10
CA ASP A 80 -8.02 -0.68 -10.59
C ASP A 80 -8.85 0.60 -10.60
N ALA A 81 -8.80 1.36 -9.50
CA ALA A 81 -9.54 2.63 -9.39
C ALA A 81 -9.08 3.66 -10.43
N GLU A 82 -7.78 3.71 -10.74
CA GLU A 82 -7.24 4.54 -11.80
C GLU A 82 -7.66 4.04 -13.19
N TYR A 83 -7.62 2.74 -13.45
CA TYR A 83 -8.12 2.17 -14.71
C TYR A 83 -9.61 2.48 -14.93
N VAL A 84 -10.46 2.41 -13.89
CA VAL A 84 -11.87 2.78 -13.99
C VAL A 84 -12.03 4.25 -14.40
N LYS A 85 -11.22 5.16 -13.83
CA LYS A 85 -11.22 6.57 -14.23
C LYS A 85 -10.77 6.75 -15.69
N TYR A 86 -9.75 6.02 -16.12
CA TYR A 86 -9.32 5.98 -17.52
C TYR A 86 -10.46 5.57 -18.45
N ALA A 87 -11.08 4.42 -18.19
CA ALA A 87 -12.13 3.86 -19.05
C ALA A 87 -13.34 4.80 -19.16
N ALA A 88 -13.71 5.45 -18.05
CA ALA A 88 -14.75 6.49 -18.05
C ALA A 88 -14.33 7.72 -18.87
N LYS A 89 -13.09 8.21 -18.68
CA LYS A 89 -12.61 9.42 -19.35
C LYS A 89 -12.42 9.21 -20.85
N LYS A 90 -11.86 8.08 -21.29
CA LYS A 90 -11.61 7.73 -22.70
C LYS A 90 -12.87 7.88 -23.55
N LYS A 91 -14.03 7.45 -23.03
CA LYS A 91 -15.35 7.54 -23.70
C LYS A 91 -15.82 8.98 -23.95
N THR A 92 -15.32 9.94 -23.18
CA THR A 92 -15.71 11.36 -23.28
C THR A 92 -14.84 12.15 -24.25
N LEU A 93 -13.69 11.62 -24.67
CA LEU A 93 -12.72 12.32 -25.49
C LEU A 93 -13.02 12.14 -26.98
N LYS A 94 -13.08 13.26 -27.70
CA LYS A 94 -13.44 13.28 -29.13
C LYS A 94 -12.26 13.13 -30.07
N THR A 95 -11.08 13.60 -29.67
CA THR A 95 -9.88 13.63 -30.51
C THR A 95 -8.93 12.50 -30.14
N ASP A 96 -8.27 11.92 -31.14
CA ASP A 96 -7.35 10.81 -30.91
C ASP A 96 -6.13 11.26 -30.13
N LYS A 97 -5.58 12.45 -30.43
CA LYS A 97 -4.51 13.08 -29.63
C LYS A 97 -4.84 13.17 -28.13
N ALA A 98 -6.10 13.45 -27.76
CA ALA A 98 -6.47 13.50 -26.35
C ALA A 98 -6.55 12.09 -25.73
N LYS A 99 -6.98 11.09 -26.49
CA LYS A 99 -7.01 9.68 -26.06
C LYS A 99 -5.59 9.13 -25.89
N ASP A 100 -4.67 9.48 -26.78
CA ASP A 100 -3.26 9.06 -26.70
C ASP A 100 -2.58 9.66 -25.46
N ASN A 101 -2.75 10.97 -25.24
CA ASN A 101 -2.25 11.62 -24.02
C ASN A 101 -2.83 11.00 -22.74
N LEU A 102 -4.12 10.60 -22.77
CA LEU A 102 -4.76 9.90 -21.66
C LEU A 102 -4.16 8.50 -21.47
N HIS A 103 -3.94 7.76 -22.57
CA HIS A 103 -3.33 6.44 -22.57
C HIS A 103 -1.93 6.47 -21.93
N ASP A 104 -1.08 7.41 -22.35
CA ASP A 104 0.30 7.53 -21.83
C ASP A 104 0.31 7.88 -20.35
N LYS A 105 -0.55 8.83 -19.94
CA LYS A 105 -0.71 9.20 -18.54
C LYS A 105 -1.07 7.98 -17.68
N TYR A 106 -2.06 7.19 -18.10
CA TYR A 106 -2.53 6.05 -17.30
C TYR A 106 -1.58 4.85 -17.38
N THR A 107 -0.86 4.68 -18.49
CA THR A 107 0.26 3.73 -18.57
C THR A 107 1.31 4.03 -17.51
N ASN A 108 1.71 5.31 -17.38
CA ASN A 108 2.68 5.71 -16.37
C ASN A 108 2.18 5.45 -14.94
N VAL A 109 0.91 5.80 -14.64
CA VAL A 109 0.32 5.55 -13.32
C VAL A 109 0.27 4.05 -12.97
N LEU A 110 -0.08 3.19 -13.94
CA LEU A 110 -0.10 1.73 -13.72
C LEU A 110 1.32 1.17 -13.56
N ASN A 111 2.29 1.68 -14.31
CA ASN A 111 3.70 1.31 -14.14
C ASN A 111 4.23 1.73 -12.76
N GLU A 112 3.89 2.92 -12.27
CA GLU A 112 4.23 3.34 -10.91
C GLU A 112 3.67 2.38 -9.85
N CYS A 113 2.42 1.92 -10.02
CA CYS A 113 1.84 0.91 -9.14
C CYS A 113 2.60 -0.43 -9.23
N LEU A 114 3.01 -0.84 -10.43
CA LEU A 114 3.77 -2.06 -10.64
C LEU A 114 5.14 -2.01 -9.94
N PHE A 115 5.86 -0.89 -10.09
CA PHE A 115 7.16 -0.68 -9.44
C PHE A 115 7.07 -0.58 -7.92
N ALA A 116 5.92 -0.16 -7.40
CA ALA A 116 5.67 -0.05 -5.97
C ALA A 116 5.40 -1.38 -5.26
N LEU A 117 5.17 -2.48 -6.00
CA LEU A 117 4.87 -3.78 -5.40
C LEU A 117 6.04 -4.35 -4.60
N LEU A 118 5.74 -4.71 -3.35
CA LEU A 118 6.72 -5.18 -2.38
C LEU A 118 6.99 -6.69 -2.56
N ALA A 119 8.25 -7.07 -2.38
CA ALA A 119 8.70 -8.46 -2.52
C ALA A 119 8.17 -9.34 -1.37
N VAL A 120 7.06 -10.04 -1.63
CA VAL A 120 6.40 -10.97 -0.71
C VAL A 120 5.58 -11.99 -1.51
N LYS A 121 4.99 -12.99 -0.83
CA LYS A 121 4.31 -14.14 -1.44
C LYS A 121 3.30 -13.77 -2.54
N ASN A 122 2.48 -12.73 -2.34
CA ASN A 122 1.43 -12.33 -3.30
C ASN A 122 1.92 -11.41 -4.42
N GLN A 123 3.21 -11.03 -4.45
CA GLN A 123 3.73 -10.06 -5.42
C GLN A 123 3.46 -10.49 -6.87
N LYS A 124 3.68 -11.76 -7.21
CA LYS A 124 3.49 -12.27 -8.57
C LYS A 124 2.04 -12.15 -9.05
N GLU A 125 1.09 -12.45 -8.18
CA GLU A 125 -0.34 -12.32 -8.46
C GLU A 125 -0.71 -10.86 -8.71
N CYS A 126 -0.29 -9.96 -7.82
CA CYS A 126 -0.51 -8.52 -7.97
C CYS A 126 0.15 -7.94 -9.23
N ILE A 127 1.35 -8.42 -9.61
CA ILE A 127 1.99 -8.08 -10.89
C ILE A 127 1.09 -8.47 -12.06
N SER A 128 0.56 -9.70 -12.07
CA SER A 128 -0.33 -10.17 -13.13
C SER A 128 -1.61 -9.36 -13.21
N GLU A 129 -2.20 -8.99 -12.08
CA GLU A 129 -3.40 -8.15 -12.03
C GLU A 129 -3.16 -6.78 -12.65
N ILE A 130 -2.11 -6.06 -12.23
CA ILE A 130 -1.78 -4.72 -12.77
C ILE A 130 -1.37 -4.82 -14.25
N ALA A 131 -0.58 -5.82 -14.63
CA ALA A 131 -0.19 -6.03 -16.02
C ALA A 131 -1.42 -6.25 -16.94
N SER A 132 -2.45 -6.93 -16.42
CA SER A 132 -3.72 -7.13 -17.15
C SER A 132 -4.46 -5.81 -17.40
N LEU A 133 -4.31 -4.81 -16.53
CA LEU A 133 -4.91 -3.48 -16.72
C LEU A 133 -4.17 -2.71 -17.83
N ILE A 134 -2.84 -2.81 -17.85
CA ILE A 134 -2.00 -2.19 -18.88
C ILE A 134 -2.36 -2.75 -20.26
N THR A 135 -2.59 -4.06 -20.37
CA THR A 135 -3.01 -4.69 -21.65
C THR A 135 -4.40 -4.27 -22.12
N LYS A 136 -5.23 -3.69 -21.23
CA LYS A 136 -6.59 -3.23 -21.54
C LYS A 136 -6.68 -1.73 -21.82
N LEU A 137 -5.58 -0.98 -21.76
CA LEU A 137 -5.54 0.42 -22.19
C LEU A 137 -5.74 0.51 -23.71
#